data_AF-A0A945KK59-F1
#
_entry.id   AF-A0A945KK59-F1
#
_cell.length_a   1.000
_cell.length_b   1.000
_cell.length_c   1.000
_cell.angle_alpha   90.00
_cell.angle_beta   90.00
_cell.angle_gamma   90.00
#
_symmetry.space_group_name_H-M   'P 1'
#
loop_
_entity.id
_entity.type
_entity.pdbx_description
1 polymer ?
#
loop_
_entity_poly.entity_id
_entity_poly.type
_entity_poly.pdbx_seq_one_letter_code
_entity_poly.pdbx_strand_id
1 'polypeptide(L)'
;MRAPLDKNGRFQIGGLPQNQPFMLVATIMNQSWSSMFATTFSVQPSKLAAGDTLTIAAPLPSIQGQVTLGGKPHPNTWVTVLAETGDTWENYFQSGSIKTNEEGLFSIFALPPGKYSLVPEEGSQTIFCNVSSDSETVTVKIRL
;
A
#
# COMPACT_ATOMS: atom_id res chain seq x y z
N MET A 1 -14.47 12.92 -5.48
CA MET A 1 -14.70 13.89 -4.37
C MET A 1 -13.68 13.60 -3.27
N ARG A 2 -13.25 14.59 -2.49
CA ARG A 2 -12.31 14.40 -1.37
C ARG A 2 -12.90 15.05 -0.12
N ALA A 3 -12.79 14.37 1.03
CA ALA A 3 -13.09 14.94 2.33
C ALA A 3 -11.87 14.74 3.24
N PRO A 4 -11.35 15.80 3.89
CA PRO A 4 -10.32 15.64 4.90
C PRO A 4 -10.88 14.93 6.14
N LEU A 5 -10.02 14.18 6.84
CA LEU A 5 -10.33 13.63 8.15
C LEU A 5 -10.17 14.71 9.21
N ASP A 6 -11.07 14.73 10.20
CA ASP A 6 -10.88 15.52 11.42
C ASP A 6 -9.86 14.86 12.36
N LYS A 7 -9.55 15.52 13.48
CA LYS A 7 -8.59 15.01 14.48
C LYS A 7 -8.96 13.66 15.10
N ASN A 8 -10.21 13.22 14.93
CA ASN A 8 -10.73 11.95 15.42
C ASN A 8 -10.93 10.93 14.29
N GLY A 9 -10.39 11.19 13.09
CA GLY A 9 -10.52 10.29 11.94
C GLY A 9 -11.91 10.27 11.30
N ARG A 10 -12.76 11.27 11.56
CA ARG A 10 -14.10 11.36 10.95
C ARG A 10 -14.06 12.21 9.70
N PHE A 11 -14.92 11.89 8.73
CA PHE A 11 -15.11 12.69 7.52
C PHE A 11 -16.60 12.82 7.21
N GLN A 12 -16.95 13.81 6.39
CA GLN A 12 -18.31 13.98 5.89
C GLN A 12 -18.29 14.31 4.40
N ILE A 13 -19.11 13.60 3.62
CA ILE A 13 -19.32 13.84 2.20
C ILE A 13 -20.83 14.02 1.98
N GLY A 14 -21.23 15.20 1.51
CA GLY A 14 -22.61 15.49 1.12
C GLY A 14 -22.85 15.29 -0.38
N GLY A 15 -24.12 15.22 -0.79
CA GLY A 15 -24.51 15.25 -2.21
C GLY A 15 -24.25 13.96 -3.00
N LEU A 16 -24.03 12.83 -2.33
CA LEU A 16 -23.87 11.54 -3.00
C LEU A 16 -25.22 11.04 -3.53
N PRO A 17 -25.31 10.64 -4.81
CA PRO A 17 -26.52 10.00 -5.34
C PRO A 17 -26.87 8.71 -4.59
N GLN A 18 -28.16 8.43 -4.48
CA GLN A 18 -28.67 7.27 -3.73
C GLN A 18 -28.71 6.02 -4.61
N ASN A 19 -28.75 4.84 -3.98
CA ASN A 19 -28.93 3.54 -4.61
C ASN A 19 -27.83 3.13 -5.61
N GLN A 20 -26.61 3.64 -5.41
CA GLN A 20 -25.43 3.22 -6.16
C GLN A 20 -24.25 2.92 -5.23
N PRO A 21 -23.40 1.94 -5.58
CA PRO A 21 -22.19 1.68 -4.84
C PRO A 21 -21.16 2.78 -5.06
N PHE A 22 -20.47 3.15 -3.99
CA PHE A 22 -19.31 4.03 -4.00
C PHE A 22 -18.12 3.29 -3.42
N MET A 23 -16.93 3.73 -3.82
CA MET A 23 -15.68 3.28 -3.23
C MET A 23 -15.14 4.38 -2.32
N LEU A 24 -14.97 4.04 -1.04
CA LEU A 24 -14.27 4.86 -0.08
C LEU A 24 -12.79 4.46 -0.12
N VAL A 25 -11.93 5.41 -0.46
CA VAL A 25 -10.47 5.21 -0.50
C VAL A 25 -9.81 6.14 0.52
N ALA A 26 -9.08 5.55 1.46
CA ALA A 26 -8.15 6.27 2.33
C ALA A 26 -6.73 6.08 1.82
N THR A 27 -5.99 7.19 1.71
CA THR A 27 -4.59 7.19 1.25
C THR A 27 -3.69 7.69 2.37
N ILE A 28 -2.70 6.88 2.73
CA ILE A 28 -1.59 7.28 3.58
C ILE A 28 -0.41 7.59 2.66
N MET A 29 -0.03 8.86 2.61
CA MET A 29 1.07 9.33 1.76
C MET A 29 2.39 9.20 2.53
N ASN A 30 3.28 8.34 2.05
CA ASN A 30 4.68 8.29 2.48
C ASN A 30 5.58 8.83 1.36
N GLN A 31 6.86 9.08 1.67
CA GLN A 31 7.79 9.73 0.73
C GLN A 31 8.03 8.93 -0.57
N SER A 32 7.99 7.60 -0.50
CA SER A 32 8.31 6.70 -1.63
C SER A 32 7.16 5.76 -2.03
N TRP A 33 6.07 5.78 -1.27
CA TRP A 33 4.94 4.88 -1.44
C TRP A 33 3.67 5.55 -0.90
N SER A 34 2.53 5.34 -1.56
CA SER A 34 1.23 5.72 -1.01
C SER A 34 0.41 4.48 -0.76
N SER A 35 0.07 4.23 0.51
CA SER A 35 -0.76 3.10 0.88
C SER A 35 -2.22 3.45 0.71
N MET A 36 -2.95 2.66 -0.07
CA MET A 36 -4.38 2.86 -0.26
C MET A 36 -5.17 1.74 0.43
N PHE A 37 -6.19 2.13 1.17
CA PHE A 37 -7.18 1.26 1.79
C PHE A 37 -8.52 1.57 1.17
N ALA A 38 -9.20 0.56 0.65
CA ALA A 38 -10.47 0.74 -0.02
C ALA A 38 -11.55 -0.14 0.61
N THR A 39 -12.77 0.40 0.68
CA THR A 39 -13.99 -0.37 0.93
C THR A 39 -15.10 0.17 0.06
N THR A 40 -16.15 -0.61 -0.15
CA THR A 40 -17.34 -0.16 -0.86
C THR A 40 -18.47 0.14 0.11
N PHE A 41 -19.28 1.15 -0.20
CA PHE A 41 -20.47 1.50 0.55
C PHE A 41 -21.60 1.91 -0.40
N SER A 42 -22.84 1.97 0.07
CA SER A 42 -23.98 2.48 -0.71
C SER A 42 -24.83 3.44 0.11
N VAL A 43 -25.26 4.53 -0.51
CA VAL A 43 -26.14 5.51 0.14
C VAL A 43 -27.60 5.14 -0.10
N GLN A 44 -28.36 4.96 0.98
CA GLN A 44 -29.78 4.61 0.92
C GLN A 44 -30.66 5.84 1.22
N PRO A 45 -31.87 5.95 0.64
CA PRO A 45 -32.80 7.04 0.94
C PRO A 45 -33.16 7.12 2.43
N SER A 46 -33.25 8.33 2.97
CA SER A 46 -33.80 8.61 4.32
C SER A 46 -33.03 8.02 5.52
N LYS A 47 -31.87 7.43 5.27
CA LYS A 47 -30.88 7.05 6.27
C LYS A 47 -29.67 7.93 5.97
N LEU A 48 -29.16 8.70 6.95
CA LEU A 48 -27.73 9.03 6.90
C LEU A 48 -27.05 7.68 6.68
N ALA A 49 -26.16 7.55 5.68
CA ALA A 49 -25.27 6.41 5.60
C ALA A 49 -24.31 6.47 6.79
N ALA A 50 -24.86 6.32 8.00
CA ALA A 50 -24.12 6.04 9.20
C ALA A 50 -23.73 4.56 9.06
N GLY A 51 -22.44 4.32 8.89
CA GLY A 51 -21.89 3.05 9.34
C GLY A 51 -21.04 2.25 8.38
N ASP A 52 -20.32 2.87 7.43
CA ASP A 52 -19.13 2.19 6.89
C ASP A 52 -17.89 2.80 7.54
N THR A 53 -17.43 2.10 8.57
CA THR A 53 -16.14 2.37 9.21
C THR A 53 -15.08 1.66 8.40
N LEU A 54 -14.18 2.42 7.77
CA LEU A 54 -12.95 1.85 7.25
C LEU A 54 -11.97 1.72 8.41
N THR A 55 -11.85 0.50 8.96
CA THR A 55 -10.88 0.21 10.01
C THR A 55 -9.53 -0.08 9.39
N ILE A 56 -8.54 0.77 9.67
CA ILE A 56 -7.13 0.54 9.33
C ILE A 56 -6.45 -0.04 10.57
N ALA A 57 -6.08 -1.32 10.53
CA ALA A 57 -5.35 -1.96 11.62
C ALA A 57 -3.94 -1.37 11.72
N ALA A 58 -3.52 -1.02 12.95
CA ALA A 58 -2.19 -0.51 13.25
C ALA A 58 -1.49 -1.41 14.29
N PRO A 59 -0.15 -1.56 14.26
CA PRO A 59 0.76 -0.96 13.29
C PRO A 59 0.59 -1.59 11.90
N LEU A 60 0.82 -0.80 10.86
CA LEU A 60 0.80 -1.32 9.51
C LEU A 60 2.14 -2.01 9.20
N PRO A 61 2.12 -3.18 8.55
CA PRO A 61 3.32 -3.91 8.17
C PRO A 61 4.33 -3.10 7.34
N SER A 62 5.58 -3.56 7.34
CA SER A 62 6.64 -3.02 6.48
C SER A 62 7.38 -4.11 5.72
N ILE A 63 8.01 -3.74 4.61
CA ILE A 63 9.02 -4.56 3.93
C ILE A 63 10.38 -3.90 4.12
N GLN A 64 11.37 -4.67 4.56
CA GLN A 64 12.77 -4.26 4.58
C GLN A 64 13.57 -5.18 3.66
N GLY A 65 14.55 -4.64 2.95
CA GLY A 65 15.35 -5.46 2.09
C GLY A 65 16.75 -4.95 1.84
N GLN A 66 17.57 -5.83 1.27
CA GLN A 66 18.93 -5.54 0.84
C GLN A 66 19.14 -6.00 -0.59
N VAL A 67 19.70 -5.12 -1.42
CA VAL A 67 20.19 -5.42 -2.77
C VAL A 67 21.70 -5.60 -2.71
N THR A 68 22.17 -6.68 -3.34
CA THR A 68 23.59 -6.97 -3.48
C THR A 68 23.95 -7.35 -4.91
N LEU A 69 25.14 -6.97 -5.37
CA LEU A 69 25.72 -7.35 -6.66
C LEU A 69 27.07 -7.99 -6.41
N GLY A 70 27.30 -9.20 -6.95
CA GLY A 70 28.55 -9.93 -6.68
C GLY A 70 28.82 -10.14 -5.19
N GLY A 71 27.76 -10.24 -4.37
CA GLY A 71 27.84 -10.42 -2.92
C GLY A 71 28.14 -9.16 -2.10
N LYS A 72 28.26 -7.99 -2.73
CA LYS A 72 28.50 -6.70 -2.05
C LYS A 72 27.23 -5.84 -2.05
N PRO A 73 27.03 -4.97 -1.04
CA PRO A 73 25.98 -3.96 -1.07
C PRO A 73 25.92 -3.20 -2.39
N HIS A 74 24.72 -3.04 -2.95
CA HIS A 74 24.50 -2.27 -4.17
C HIS A 74 23.64 -1.04 -3.87
N PRO A 75 24.28 0.12 -3.63
CA PRO A 75 23.57 1.34 -3.31
C PRO A 75 22.94 1.95 -4.56
N ASN A 76 22.05 2.93 -4.35
CA ASN A 76 21.44 3.70 -5.43
C ASN A 76 20.64 2.89 -6.46
N THR A 77 20.21 1.67 -6.14
CA THR A 77 19.32 0.88 -6.99
C THR A 77 17.87 1.24 -6.74
N TRP A 78 17.13 1.56 -7.79
CA TRP A 78 15.68 1.67 -7.69
C TRP A 78 15.06 0.28 -7.57
N VAL A 79 14.22 0.09 -6.55
CA VAL A 79 13.36 -1.08 -6.39
C VAL A 79 11.93 -0.63 -6.62
N THR A 80 11.34 -1.05 -7.73
CA THR A 80 9.93 -0.86 -8.02
C THR A 80 9.12 -1.89 -7.25
N VAL A 81 8.11 -1.41 -6.54
CA VAL A 81 7.21 -2.21 -5.72
C VAL A 81 5.87 -2.21 -6.43
N LEU A 82 5.30 -3.39 -6.64
CA LEU A 82 3.97 -3.57 -7.21
C LEU A 82 3.14 -4.34 -6.19
N ALA A 83 2.02 -3.79 -5.75
CA ALA A 83 1.08 -4.51 -4.89
C ALA A 83 -0.05 -5.11 -5.72
N GLU A 84 -0.43 -6.34 -5.39
CA GLU A 84 -1.68 -6.96 -5.81
C GLU A 84 -2.60 -6.98 -4.58
N THR A 85 -3.48 -5.97 -4.48
CA THR A 85 -4.48 -5.90 -3.42
C THR A 85 -5.87 -6.22 -3.99
N GLY A 86 -6.34 -7.46 -3.87
CA GLY A 86 -7.74 -7.86 -4.08
C GLY A 86 -8.01 -8.93 -5.17
N ASP A 87 -9.25 -9.44 -5.20
CA ASP A 87 -9.69 -10.61 -6.01
C ASP A 87 -10.65 -10.28 -7.19
N THR A 88 -10.93 -9.01 -7.56
CA THR A 88 -11.72 -8.69 -8.80
C THR A 88 -11.30 -7.37 -9.50
N TRP A 89 -11.88 -7.15 -10.69
CA TRP A 89 -11.30 -6.79 -12.01
C TRP A 89 -10.41 -5.56 -12.20
N GLU A 90 -10.14 -4.77 -11.18
CA GLU A 90 -9.16 -3.67 -11.25
C GLU A 90 -8.18 -3.90 -10.11
N ASN A 91 -7.40 -4.99 -10.19
CA ASN A 91 -6.28 -5.25 -9.27
C ASN A 91 -5.57 -3.93 -9.05
N TYR A 92 -5.70 -3.38 -7.85
CA TYR A 92 -5.12 -2.11 -7.49
C TYR A 92 -3.61 -2.28 -7.55
N PHE A 93 -3.02 -2.04 -8.71
CA PHE A 93 -1.59 -1.98 -8.90
C PHE A 93 -1.13 -0.68 -8.24
N GLN A 94 -1.00 -0.70 -6.92
CA GLN A 94 -0.21 0.32 -6.24
C GLN A 94 1.23 0.09 -6.69
N SER A 95 1.81 1.12 -7.28
CA SER A 95 3.21 1.12 -7.64
C SER A 95 3.92 2.27 -6.95
N GLY A 96 5.15 2.00 -6.56
CA GLY A 96 6.06 3.00 -6.01
C GLY A 96 7.48 2.51 -6.21
N SER A 97 8.43 3.42 -6.04
CA SER A 97 9.84 3.10 -6.21
C SER A 97 10.62 3.66 -5.03
N ILE A 98 11.52 2.84 -4.51
CA ILE A 98 12.43 3.22 -3.43
C ILE A 98 13.86 2.97 -3.85
N LYS A 99 14.77 3.86 -3.48
CA LYS A 99 16.18 3.74 -3.78
C LYS A 99 16.93 3.12 -2.61
N THR A 100 17.86 2.21 -2.87
CA THR A 100 18.73 1.67 -1.83
C THR A 100 19.72 2.70 -1.31
N ASN A 101 20.02 2.65 -0.01
CA ASN A 101 21.03 3.49 0.63
C ASN A 101 22.46 2.96 0.38
N GLU A 102 23.49 3.57 1.00
CA GLU A 102 24.91 3.18 0.86
C GLU A 102 25.20 1.71 1.24
N GLU A 103 24.43 1.14 2.17
CA GLU A 103 24.52 -0.26 2.57
C GLU A 103 23.66 -1.22 1.71
N GLY A 104 23.08 -0.71 0.61
CA GLY A 104 22.20 -1.46 -0.28
C GLY A 104 20.82 -1.75 0.33
N LEU A 105 20.46 -1.07 1.43
CA LEU A 105 19.22 -1.30 2.18
C LEU A 105 18.09 -0.42 1.68
N PHE A 106 16.86 -0.95 1.74
CA PHE A 106 15.62 -0.20 1.50
C PHE A 106 14.54 -0.57 2.52
N SER A 107 13.56 0.31 2.73
CA SER A 107 12.44 0.07 3.64
C SER A 107 11.14 0.73 3.16
N ILE A 108 10.08 -0.05 3.07
CA ILE A 108 8.75 0.39 2.65
C ILE A 108 7.81 0.21 3.84
N PHE A 109 7.16 1.30 4.26
CA PHE A 109 6.35 1.33 5.46
C PHE A 109 4.86 1.45 5.15
N ALA A 110 4.07 1.12 6.17
CA ALA A 110 2.62 1.29 6.20
C ALA A 110 1.88 0.48 5.12
N LEU A 111 2.34 -0.73 4.80
CA LEU A 111 1.81 -1.55 3.72
C LEU A 111 0.49 -2.22 4.12
N PRO A 112 -0.58 -2.13 3.31
CA PRO A 112 -1.73 -2.99 3.46
C PRO A 112 -1.32 -4.47 3.33
N PRO A 113 -1.98 -5.40 4.04
CA PRO A 113 -1.82 -6.82 3.76
C PRO A 113 -2.14 -7.13 2.30
N GLY A 114 -1.32 -7.97 1.67
CA GLY A 114 -1.42 -8.26 0.25
C GLY A 114 -0.19 -8.95 -0.30
N LYS A 115 -0.22 -9.23 -1.61
CA LYS A 115 0.93 -9.78 -2.33
C LYS A 115 1.70 -8.64 -2.97
N TYR A 116 3.02 -8.73 -2.92
CA TYR A 116 3.91 -7.70 -3.44
C TYR A 116 4.94 -8.34 -4.36
N SER A 117 5.24 -7.64 -5.44
CA SER A 117 6.36 -7.92 -6.34
C SER A 117 7.37 -6.79 -6.25
N LEU A 118 8.64 -7.14 -6.05
CA LEU A 118 9.76 -6.22 -5.97
C LEU A 118 10.65 -6.44 -7.19
N VAL A 119 10.84 -5.39 -7.97
CA VAL A 119 11.58 -5.40 -9.23
C VAL A 119 12.73 -4.39 -9.12
N PRO A 120 13.97 -4.85 -8.91
CA PRO A 120 15.13 -3.97 -9.00
C PRO A 120 15.28 -3.48 -10.45
N GLU A 121 15.67 -2.22 -10.62
CA GLU A 121 15.92 -1.59 -11.92
C GLU A 121 17.02 -2.31 -12.70
N GLU A 122 18.05 -2.73 -11.98
CA GLU A 122 19.14 -3.52 -12.52
C GLU A 122 18.88 -4.99 -12.18
N GLY A 123 18.49 -5.80 -13.17
CA GLY A 123 18.30 -7.24 -13.00
C GLY A 123 17.01 -7.78 -13.60
N SER A 124 16.96 -9.09 -13.83
CA SER A 124 15.76 -9.80 -14.29
C SER A 124 14.97 -10.46 -13.15
N GLN A 125 15.46 -10.37 -11.91
CA GLN A 125 14.88 -11.03 -10.76
C GLN A 125 13.68 -10.23 -10.23
N THR A 126 12.48 -10.81 -10.29
CA THR A 126 11.34 -10.34 -9.50
C THR A 126 11.27 -11.13 -8.20
N ILE A 127 11.19 -10.43 -7.07
CA ILE A 127 10.96 -11.05 -5.76
C ILE A 127 9.50 -10.89 -5.38
N PHE A 128 8.85 -12.01 -5.08
CA PHE A 128 7.49 -12.01 -4.56
C PHE A 128 7.51 -12.14 -3.04
N CYS A 129 6.73 -11.32 -2.35
CA CYS A 129 6.52 -11.44 -0.91
C CYS A 129 5.06 -11.20 -0.53
N ASN A 130 4.59 -11.97 0.44
CA ASN A 130 3.26 -11.77 1.02
C ASN A 130 3.43 -10.99 2.32
N VAL A 131 2.61 -9.95 2.47
CA VAL A 131 2.49 -9.17 3.70
C VAL A 131 1.15 -9.52 4.32
N SER A 132 1.16 -10.02 5.55
CA SER A 132 -0.04 -10.37 6.30
C SER A 132 -0.35 -9.32 7.36
N SER A 133 -1.60 -9.28 7.84
CA SER A 133 -2.03 -8.31 8.86
C SER A 133 -1.37 -8.50 10.23
N ASP A 134 -0.79 -9.68 10.48
CA ASP A 134 -0.04 -10.04 11.68
C ASP A 134 1.49 -9.85 11.52
N SER A 135 1.96 -9.46 10.33
CA SER A 135 3.39 -9.20 10.09
C SER A 135 3.79 -7.79 10.56
N GLU A 136 4.77 -7.68 11.44
CA GLU A 136 5.40 -6.38 11.73
C GLU A 136 6.34 -5.95 10.60
N THR A 137 7.22 -6.85 10.18
CA THR A 137 8.22 -6.61 9.11
C THR A 137 8.48 -7.88 8.31
N VAL A 138 8.46 -7.75 6.99
CA VAL A 138 8.89 -8.79 6.05
C VAL A 138 10.28 -8.44 5.53
N THR A 139 11.25 -9.33 5.71
CA THR A 139 12.63 -9.12 5.26
C THR A 139 12.92 -9.86 3.95
N VAL A 140 13.51 -9.17 2.98
CA VAL A 140 13.87 -9.74 1.67
C VAL A 140 15.34 -9.53 1.32
N LYS A 141 15.91 -10.42 0.51
CA LYS A 141 17.26 -10.25 -0.07
C LYS A 141 17.17 -10.37 -1.58
N ILE A 142 17.73 -9.39 -2.27
CA ILE A 142 17.81 -9.32 -3.73
C ILE A 142 19.28 -9.48 -4.12
N ARG A 143 19.55 -10.40 -5.05
CA ARG A 143 20.91 -10.68 -5.54
C ARG A 143 20.92 -10.50 -7.05
N LEU A 144 21.67 -9.51 -7.50
CA LEU A 144 21.88 -9.16 -8.89
C LEU A 144 23.08 -9.93 -9.46
#